data_AF-A0A520Y601-F1
#
_entry.id   AF-A0A520Y601-F1
#
_cell.length_a   1.000
_cell.length_b   1.000
_cell.length_c   1.000
_cell.angle_alpha   90.00
_cell.angle_beta   90.00
_cell.angle_gamma   90.00
#
_symmetry.space_group_name_H-M   'P 1'
#
loop_
_entity.id
_entity.type
_entity.pdbx_description
1 polymer ?
#
loop_
_entity_poly.entity_id
_entity_poly.type
_entity_poly.pdbx_seq_one_letter_code
_entity_poly.pdbx_strand_id
1 'polypeptide(L)'
;MGLSTAMHMGLRGKKVIVLEKQSPGRQASGVNAGGLRQLNRHMAEIPLTVAAAKMWKNISGLVGSDCDVVLQGQVKVAETEAELQILKERVK
;
A
#
# COMPACT_ATOMS: atom_id res chain seq x y z
N MET A 1 3.65 -0.42 9.16
CA MET A 1 4.45 -1.66 9.01
C MET A 1 4.45 -2.54 10.26
N GLY A 2 4.85 -2.04 11.44
CA GLY A 2 4.95 -2.87 12.67
C GLY A 2 3.68 -3.64 13.04
N LEU A 3 2.52 -2.97 13.13
CA LEU A 3 1.24 -3.61 13.43
C LEU A 3 0.84 -4.68 12.41
N SER A 4 0.99 -4.40 11.11
CA SER A 4 0.69 -5.37 10.05
C SER A 4 1.57 -6.63 10.16
N THR A 5 2.85 -6.46 10.50
CA THR A 5 3.77 -7.58 10.70
C THR A 5 3.32 -8.44 11.89
N ALA A 6 3.05 -7.81 13.04
CA ALA A 6 2.59 -8.50 14.25
C ALA A 6 1.27 -9.24 14.01
N MET A 7 0.32 -8.63 13.32
CA MET A 7 -0.95 -9.25 12.93
C MET A 7 -0.71 -10.51 12.09
N HIS A 8 0.08 -10.43 11.02
CA HIS A 8 0.34 -11.58 10.15
C HIS A 8 1.17 -12.69 10.84
N MET A 9 2.01 -12.34 11.81
CA MET A 9 2.69 -13.32 12.66
C MET A 9 1.70 -14.01 13.62
N GLY A 10 0.78 -13.25 14.22
CA GLY A 10 -0.29 -13.76 15.07
C GLY A 10 -1.24 -14.70 14.32
N LEU A 11 -1.65 -14.34 13.09
CA LEU A 11 -2.43 -15.21 12.19
C LEU A 11 -1.72 -16.53 11.86
N ARG A 12 -0.38 -16.59 12.02
CA ARG A 12 0.44 -17.79 11.86
C ARG A 12 0.79 -18.47 13.20
N GLY A 13 0.03 -18.18 14.26
CA GLY A 13 0.17 -18.79 15.58
C GLY A 13 1.40 -18.36 16.36
N LYS A 14 2.05 -17.25 15.99
CA LYS A 14 3.21 -16.72 16.73
C LYS A 14 2.75 -15.75 17.82
N LYS A 15 3.33 -15.86 19.01
CA LYS A 15 3.18 -14.85 20.07
C LYS A 15 4.14 -13.70 19.78
N VAL A 16 3.61 -12.47 19.71
CA VAL A 16 4.37 -11.27 19.35
C VAL A 16 4.06 -10.15 20.34
N ILE A 17 5.08 -9.38 20.69
CA ILE A 17 4.94 -8.13 21.45
C ILE A 17 5.29 -6.97 20.51
N VAL A 18 4.47 -5.93 20.51
CA VAL A 18 4.74 -4.67 19.79
C VAL A 18 5.12 -3.61 20.82
N LEU A 19 6.28 -2.98 20.62
CA LEU A 19 6.74 -1.87 21.44
C LEU A 19 6.64 -0.57 20.62
N GLU A 20 5.90 0.41 21.13
CA GLU A 20 5.74 1.74 20.55
C GLU A 20 6.18 2.79 21.58
N LYS A 21 7.01 3.74 21.16
CA LYS A 21 7.55 4.78 22.05
C LYS A 21 6.49 5.81 22.41
N GLN A 22 5.55 6.08 21.50
CA GLN A 22 4.53 7.11 21.64
C GLN A 22 3.13 6.49 21.53
N SER A 23 2.38 6.84 20.49
CA SER A 23 1.07 6.27 20.22
C SER A 23 1.06 5.54 18.86
N PRO A 24 0.24 4.47 18.72
CA PRO A 24 0.13 3.75 17.47
C PRO A 24 -0.19 4.68 16.29
N GLY A 25 0.58 4.54 15.20
CA GLY A 25 0.35 5.31 13.99
C GLY A 25 0.84 6.75 13.99
N ARG A 26 1.40 7.29 15.09
CA ARG A 26 1.75 8.71 15.23
C ARG A 26 2.74 9.27 14.20
N GLN A 27 3.60 8.42 13.65
CA GLN A 27 4.66 8.81 12.71
C GLN A 27 4.15 8.77 11.26
N ALA A 28 4.98 8.35 10.29
CA ALA A 28 4.65 8.32 8.87
C ALA A 28 3.30 7.65 8.52
N SER A 29 2.85 6.67 9.32
CA SER A 29 1.54 6.02 9.14
C SER A 29 0.34 6.96 9.35
N GLY A 30 0.45 7.96 10.23
CA GLY A 30 -0.65 8.85 10.61
C GLY A 30 -0.63 10.20 9.91
N VAL A 31 0.43 10.48 9.15
CA VAL A 31 0.61 11.76 8.42
C VAL A 31 0.76 11.57 6.91
N ASN A 32 0.62 10.36 6.39
CA ASN A 32 0.60 10.14 4.94
C ASN A 32 -0.78 10.46 4.36
N ALA A 33 -0.83 10.71 3.05
CA ALA A 33 -2.06 11.03 2.32
C ALA A 33 -2.96 9.82 2.01
N GLY A 34 -2.67 8.62 2.54
CA GLY A 34 -3.50 7.42 2.36
C GLY A 34 -3.45 6.77 0.97
N GLY A 35 -2.61 7.24 0.05
CA GLY A 35 -2.61 6.80 -1.34
C GLY A 35 -2.22 5.33 -1.55
N LEU A 36 -3.16 4.52 -2.03
CA LEU A 36 -2.95 3.11 -2.40
C LEU A 36 -2.61 2.96 -3.89
N ARG A 37 -1.35 3.22 -4.24
CA ARG A 37 -0.91 3.23 -5.65
C ARG A 37 -0.19 1.97 -6.15
N GLN A 38 -0.59 1.51 -7.34
CA GLN A 38 0.11 0.50 -8.15
C GLN A 38 0.88 1.17 -9.31
N LEU A 39 0.45 2.37 -9.72
CA LEU A 39 1.07 3.13 -10.81
C LEU A 39 2.42 3.73 -10.41
N ASN A 40 3.30 3.92 -11.40
CA ASN A 40 4.59 4.60 -11.26
C ASN A 40 5.50 3.95 -10.22
N ARG A 41 5.53 2.62 -10.22
CA ARG A 41 6.40 1.78 -9.38
C ARG A 41 7.54 1.22 -10.20
N HIS A 42 8.64 0.88 -9.55
CA HIS A 42 9.69 0.09 -10.19
C HIS A 42 9.12 -1.27 -10.60
N MET A 43 9.56 -1.86 -11.71
CA MET A 43 8.99 -3.12 -12.22
C MET A 43 9.06 -4.26 -11.19
N ALA A 44 10.16 -4.33 -10.44
CA ALA A 44 10.30 -5.30 -9.34
C ALA A 44 9.29 -5.11 -8.19
N GLU A 45 8.71 -3.92 -8.03
CA GLU A 45 7.70 -3.65 -6.99
C GLU A 45 6.27 -3.97 -7.46
N ILE A 46 6.03 -4.12 -8.77
CA ILE A 46 4.68 -4.36 -9.32
C ILE A 46 4.02 -5.58 -8.67
N PRO A 47 4.67 -6.77 -8.58
CA PRO A 47 4.06 -7.92 -7.91
C PRO A 47 3.67 -7.65 -6.45
N LEU A 48 4.48 -6.87 -5.73
CA LEU A 48 4.21 -6.48 -4.34
C LEU A 48 2.98 -5.57 -4.26
N THR A 49 2.85 -4.60 -5.16
CA THR A 49 1.68 -3.72 -5.20
C THR A 49 0.40 -4.45 -5.57
N VAL A 50 0.47 -5.45 -6.46
CA VAL A 50 -0.66 -6.31 -6.80
C VAL A 50 -1.10 -7.15 -5.61
N ALA A 51 -0.15 -7.73 -4.87
CA ALA A 51 -0.46 -8.47 -3.64
C ALA A 51 -1.08 -7.56 -2.57
N ALA A 52 -0.53 -6.35 -2.38
CA ALA A 52 -1.07 -5.36 -1.45
C ALA A 52 -2.50 -4.91 -1.85
N ALA A 53 -2.76 -4.67 -3.13
CA ALA A 53 -4.09 -4.27 -3.62
C ALA A 53 -5.16 -5.36 -3.33
N LYS A 54 -4.81 -6.64 -3.49
CA LYS A 54 -5.70 -7.76 -3.11
C LYS A 54 -6.01 -7.76 -1.61
N MET A 55 -5.01 -7.46 -0.78
CA MET A 55 -5.19 -7.37 0.68
C MET A 55 -6.09 -6.19 1.05
N TRP A 56 -5.87 -5.01 0.47
CA TRP A 56 -6.68 -3.82 0.72
C TRP A 56 -8.13 -3.99 0.25
N LYS A 57 -8.37 -4.68 -0.88
CA LYS A 57 -9.72 -5.02 -1.33
C LYS A 57 -10.49 -5.89 -0.32
N ASN A 58 -9.78 -6.69 0.46
CA ASN A 58 -10.34 -7.60 1.47
C ASN A 58 -10.09 -7.13 2.91
N ILE A 59 -9.78 -5.84 3.11
CA ILE A 59 -9.31 -5.33 4.42
C ILE A 59 -10.34 -5.53 5.54
N SER A 60 -11.63 -5.40 5.23
CA SER A 60 -12.72 -5.66 6.19
C SER A 60 -12.69 -7.09 6.73
N GLY A 61 -12.32 -8.07 5.90
CA GLY A 61 -12.14 -9.45 6.36
C GLY A 61 -10.92 -9.66 7.26
N LEU A 62 -9.94 -8.75 7.23
CA LEU A 62 -8.72 -8.84 8.04
C LEU A 62 -8.81 -8.08 9.37
N VAL A 63 -9.45 -6.91 9.38
CA VAL A 63 -9.48 -6.01 10.55
C VAL A 63 -10.88 -5.62 11.01
N GLY A 64 -11.94 -6.14 10.38
CA GLY A 64 -13.33 -5.85 10.75
C GLY A 64 -13.84 -4.46 10.34
N SER A 65 -13.08 -3.73 9.50
CA SER A 65 -13.43 -2.42 8.96
C SER A 65 -12.91 -2.30 7.53
N ASP A 66 -13.66 -1.63 6.66
CA ASP A 66 -13.24 -1.30 5.30
C ASP A 66 -12.18 -0.19 5.24
N CYS A 67 -11.86 0.46 6.37
CA CYS A 67 -10.86 1.51 6.51
C CYS A 67 -11.06 2.66 5.50
N ASP A 68 -12.29 2.93 5.09
CA ASP A 68 -12.65 3.94 4.08
C ASP A 68 -11.91 3.75 2.74
N VAL A 69 -11.55 2.51 2.40
CA VAL A 69 -10.74 2.21 1.21
C VAL A 69 -11.55 2.38 -0.07
N VAL A 70 -11.03 3.22 -0.98
CA VAL A 70 -11.58 3.44 -2.33
C VAL A 70 -10.52 3.12 -3.38
N LEU A 71 -10.82 2.19 -4.29
CA LEU A 71 -9.92 1.73 -5.36
C LEU A 71 -10.47 2.11 -6.75
N GLN A 72 -10.56 3.41 -7.04
CA GLN A 72 -11.11 3.96 -8.30
C GLN A 72 -10.01 4.35 -9.30
N GLY A 73 -9.17 3.39 -9.71
CA GLY A 73 -8.15 3.60 -10.74
C GLY A 73 -7.10 4.67 -10.40
N GLN A 74 -6.06 4.79 -11.25
CA GLN A 74 -4.99 5.77 -11.10
C GLN A 74 -4.57 6.27 -12.48
N VAL A 75 -4.35 7.58 -12.60
CA VAL A 75 -3.87 8.21 -13.84
C VAL A 75 -2.58 8.95 -13.54
N LYS A 76 -1.58 8.82 -14.41
CA LYS A 76 -0.38 9.65 -14.44
C LYS A 76 -0.41 10.46 -15.71
N VAL A 77 -0.45 11.77 -15.56
CA VAL A 77 -0.41 12.72 -16.67
C VAL A 77 1.04 12.94 -17.10
N ALA A 78 1.27 13.06 -18.41
CA ALA A 78 2.49 13.61 -18.96
C ALA A 78 2.20 15.05 -19.40
N GLU A 79 2.94 16.00 -18.87
CA GLU A 79 2.80 17.42 -19.16
C GLU A 79 3.80 17.86 -20.25
N THR A 80 4.77 17.00 -20.58
CA THR A 80 5.78 17.24 -21.62
C THR A 80 5.95 16.05 -22.55
N GLU A 81 6.50 16.28 -23.76
CA GLU A 81 6.80 15.20 -24.70
C GLU A 81 7.85 14.22 -24.14
N ALA A 82 8.80 14.71 -23.34
CA ALA A 82 9.80 13.88 -22.68
C ALA A 82 9.15 12.90 -21.68
N GLU A 83 8.18 13.37 -20.89
CA GLU A 83 7.42 12.52 -19.99
C GLU A 83 6.54 11.51 -20.75
N LEU A 84 5.94 11.94 -21.86
CA LEU A 84 5.14 11.06 -22.71
C LEU A 84 5.99 9.90 -23.26
N GLN A 85 7.22 10.17 -23.68
CA GLN A 85 8.15 9.14 -24.15
C GLN A 85 8.47 8.11 -23.05
N ILE A 86 8.73 8.57 -21.82
CA ILE A 86 8.94 7.68 -20.67
C ILE A 86 7.71 6.80 -20.41
N LEU A 87 6.49 7.36 -20.52
CA LEU A 87 5.27 6.58 -20.34
C LEU A 87 5.05 5.57 -21.46
N LYS A 88 5.34 5.92 -22.73
CA LYS A 88 5.26 5.01 -23.89
C LYS A 88 6.20 3.80 -23.72
N GLU A 89 7.42 4.01 -23.25
CA GLU A 89 8.39 2.92 -23.03
C GLU A 89 7.95 1.95 -21.93
N ARG A 90 7.17 2.41 -20.96
CA ARG A 90 6.67 1.58 -19.86
C ARG A 90 5.49 0.66 -20.19
N VAL A 91 4.79 0.91 -21.30
CA VAL A 91 3.61 0.13 -21.72
C VAL A 91 3.89 -0.79 -22.92
N LYS A 92 5.13 -0.82 -23.42
CA LYS A 92 5.59 -1.80 -24.40
C LYS A 92 5.84 -3.15 -23.73
#